data_AF-A0A2N2C6G5-F1
#
_entry.id   AF-A0A2N2C6G5-F1
#
_cell.length_a   1.000
_cell.length_b   1.000
_cell.length_c   1.000
_cell.angle_alpha   90.00
_cell.angle_beta   90.00
_cell.angle_gamma   90.00
#
_symmetry.space_group_name_H-M   'P 1'
#
loop_
_entity.id
_entity.type
_entity.pdbx_description
1 polymer ?
#
loop_
_entity_poly.entity_id
_entity_poly.type
_entity_poly.pdbx_seq_one_letter_code
_entity_poly.pdbx_strand_id
1 'polypeptide(L)'
;MSIDVMSNFRIEHDNGVYEFLLDDQSIVIKKQKQGVVIPFTSLEDWLIAYKLMKGREEKVELIENYFRTEGLNHRELLERTIKQELPEEIREYIRNILKQKSS
;
A
#
# COMPACT_ATOMS: atom_id res chain seq x y z
N MET A 1 -13.63 1.99 21.68
CA MET A 1 -13.31 1.92 20.23
C MET A 1 -12.96 3.33 19.80
N SER A 2 -11.70 3.58 19.48
CA SER A 2 -11.26 4.87 18.90
C SER A 2 -11.39 4.81 17.38
N ILE A 3 -11.66 5.94 16.76
CA ILE A 3 -11.65 6.12 15.31
C ILE A 3 -10.56 7.13 15.01
N ASP A 4 -9.62 6.74 14.16
CA ASP A 4 -8.62 7.64 13.63
C ASP A 4 -9.11 8.20 12.28
N VAL A 5 -9.04 9.52 12.13
CA VAL A 5 -9.36 10.21 10.89
C VAL A 5 -8.06 10.82 10.36
N MET A 6 -7.72 10.48 9.11
CA MET A 6 -6.50 10.94 8.46
C MET A 6 -6.86 11.54 7.10
N SER A 7 -6.24 12.68 6.76
CA SER A 7 -6.38 13.35 5.48
C SER A 7 -5.00 13.78 4.99
N ASN A 8 -4.78 13.76 3.67
CA ASN A 8 -3.49 14.13 3.05
C ASN A 8 -2.31 13.40 3.69
N PHE A 9 -2.44 12.07 3.81
CA PHE A 9 -1.52 11.27 4.57
C PHE A 9 -0.14 11.19 3.89
N ARG A 10 0.89 11.64 4.62
CA ARG A 10 2.28 11.73 4.15
C ARG A 10 3.24 11.17 5.17
N ILE A 11 4.35 10.61 4.69
CA ILE A 11 5.40 10.02 5.52
C ILE A 11 6.73 10.63 5.08
N GLU A 12 7.39 11.33 6.01
CA GLU A 12 8.72 11.89 5.81
C GLU A 12 9.78 10.82 6.04
N HIS A 13 10.81 10.81 5.19
CA HIS A 13 11.99 9.95 5.30
C HIS A 13 13.23 10.68 4.78
N ASP A 14 14.41 10.10 4.95
CA ASP A 14 15.70 10.74 4.62
C ASP A 14 15.88 11.12 3.14
N ASN A 15 15.01 10.62 2.26
CA ASN A 15 15.05 10.85 0.81
C ASN A 15 13.86 11.66 0.30
N GLY A 16 13.06 12.27 1.17
CA GLY A 16 11.93 13.11 0.79
C GLY A 16 10.62 12.75 1.48
N VAL A 17 9.51 12.98 0.80
CA VAL A 17 8.16 12.75 1.32
C VAL A 17 7.38 11.80 0.43
N TYR A 18 6.94 10.68 1.01
CA TYR A 18 5.97 9.80 0.39
C TYR A 18 4.54 10.29 0.67
N GLU A 19 3.70 10.35 -0.36
CA GLU A 19 2.28 10.67 -0.25
C GLU A 19 1.42 9.43 -0.52
N PHE A 20 0.53 9.13 0.42
CA PHE A 20 -0.48 8.09 0.23
C PHE A 20 -1.57 8.63 -0.70
N LEU A 21 -1.51 8.24 -1.97
CA LEU A 21 -2.44 8.68 -3.01
C LEU A 21 -3.77 7.92 -2.94
N LEU A 22 -4.66 8.33 -2.04
CA LEU A 22 -6.01 7.78 -1.94
C LEU A 22 -6.94 8.39 -3.01
N ASP A 23 -6.89 7.85 -4.22
CA ASP A 23 -7.75 8.23 -5.35
C ASP A 23 -8.69 7.08 -5.78
N ASP A 24 -9.44 7.26 -6.87
CA ASP A 24 -10.36 6.24 -7.36
C ASP A 24 -9.67 4.93 -7.78
N GLN A 25 -8.37 4.97 -8.13
CA GLN A 25 -7.60 3.76 -8.45
C GLN A 25 -7.24 2.98 -7.19
N SER A 26 -7.03 3.68 -6.07
CA SER A 26 -6.77 3.04 -4.77
C SER A 26 -7.99 2.30 -4.22
N ILE A 27 -9.22 2.73 -4.52
CA ILE A 27 -10.45 2.10 -4.01
C ILE A 27 -10.79 0.83 -4.79
N VAL A 28 -10.16 -0.28 -4.41
CA VAL A 28 -10.25 -1.56 -5.12
C VAL A 28 -11.37 -2.47 -4.64
N ILE A 29 -11.90 -2.24 -3.44
CA ILE A 29 -13.01 -3.03 -2.89
C ILE A 29 -14.12 -2.11 -2.39
N LYS A 30 -15.37 -2.43 -2.74
CA LYS A 30 -16.58 -1.77 -2.25
C LYS A 30 -17.49 -2.81 -1.61
N LYS A 31 -17.54 -2.87 -0.28
CA LYS A 31 -18.43 -3.82 0.44
C LYS A 31 -19.74 -3.14 0.82
N GLN A 32 -20.85 -3.85 0.69
CA GLN A 32 -22.13 -3.38 1.21
C GLN A 32 -22.35 -3.91 2.62
N LYS A 33 -22.72 -3.02 3.55
CA LYS A 33 -23.13 -3.39 4.91
C LYS A 33 -24.25 -2.47 5.36
N GLN A 34 -25.39 -3.04 5.73
CA GLN A 34 -26.57 -2.30 6.23
C GLN A 34 -27.02 -1.16 5.28
N GLY A 35 -26.97 -1.40 3.97
CA GLY A 35 -27.36 -0.41 2.96
C GLY A 35 -26.30 0.68 2.66
N VAL A 36 -25.13 0.63 3.31
CA VAL A 36 -24.02 1.57 3.08
C VAL A 36 -22.90 0.87 2.30
N VAL A 37 -22.32 1.58 1.34
CA VAL A 37 -21.11 1.15 0.63
C VAL A 37 -19.88 1.59 1.41
N ILE A 38 -19.05 0.64 1.81
CA ILE A 38 -17.78 0.87 2.50
C ILE A 38 -16.64 0.67 1.50
N PRO A 39 -15.93 1.73 1.11
CA PRO A 39 -14.75 1.64 0.26
C PRO A 39 -13.54 1.17 1.07
N PHE A 40 -12.73 0.31 0.47
CA PHE A 40 -11.44 -0.12 1.02
C PHE A 40 -10.36 0.12 -0.03
N THR A 41 -9.23 0.64 0.44
CA THR A 41 -8.04 0.83 -0.37
C THR A 41 -7.28 -0.48 -0.56
N SER A 42 -6.38 -0.51 -1.56
CA SER A 42 -5.55 -1.68 -1.89
C SER A 42 -4.59 -2.08 -0.76
N LEU A 43 -4.17 -3.35 -0.76
CA LEU A 43 -3.09 -3.82 0.11
C LEU A 43 -1.73 -3.34 -0.38
N GLU A 44 -1.58 -3.11 -1.69
CA GLU A 44 -0.38 -2.60 -2.33
C GLU A 44 -0.02 -1.19 -1.83
N ASP A 45 -1.00 -0.28 -1.73
CA ASP A 45 -0.78 1.05 -1.15
C ASP A 45 -0.41 0.94 0.35
N TRP A 46 -1.11 0.10 1.11
CA TRP A 46 -0.82 -0.11 2.53
C TRP A 46 0.56 -0.73 2.79
N LEU A 47 1.01 -1.63 1.94
CA LEU A 47 2.32 -2.29 2.08
C LEU A 47 3.44 -1.26 2.10
N ILE A 48 3.43 -0.32 1.16
CA ILE A 48 4.48 0.70 1.06
C ILE A 48 4.40 1.68 2.22
N ALA A 49 3.19 2.15 2.55
CA ALA A 49 3.00 3.02 3.70
C ALA A 49 3.53 2.38 4.99
N TYR A 50 3.19 1.12 5.26
CA TYR A 50 3.65 0.43 6.45
C TYR A 50 5.15 0.15 6.45
N LYS A 51 5.77 -0.15 5.31
CA LYS A 51 7.23 -0.29 5.24
C LYS A 51 7.99 1.00 5.58
N LEU A 52 7.38 2.16 5.34
CA LEU A 52 7.96 3.46 5.69
C LEU A 52 7.71 3.84 7.17
N MET A 53 6.89 3.10 7.91
CA MET A 53 6.58 3.35 9.32
C MET A 53 7.30 2.36 10.23
N LYS A 54 7.92 2.85 11.30
CA LYS A 54 8.46 2.01 12.38
C LYS A 54 7.32 1.33 13.14
N GLY A 55 7.50 0.07 13.55
CA GLY A 55 6.53 -0.64 14.39
C GLY A 55 5.33 -1.21 13.63
N ARG A 56 5.44 -1.36 12.30
CA ARG A 56 4.39 -1.93 11.43
C ARG A 56 4.83 -3.23 10.76
N GLU A 57 5.90 -3.85 11.24
CA GLU A 57 6.55 -5.02 10.66
C GLU A 57 5.59 -6.22 10.58
N GLU A 58 4.78 -6.46 11.61
CA GLU A 58 3.76 -7.52 11.60
C GLU A 58 2.72 -7.31 10.48
N LYS A 59 2.30 -6.06 10.25
CA LYS A 59 1.34 -5.74 9.17
C LYS A 59 1.95 -5.94 7.79
N VAL A 60 3.22 -5.55 7.64
CA VAL A 60 4.00 -5.80 6.43
C VAL A 60 4.09 -7.30 6.16
N GLU A 61 4.46 -8.10 7.16
CA GLU A 61 4.58 -9.56 7.03
C GLU A 61 3.26 -10.21 6.62
N LEU A 62 2.14 -9.80 7.21
CA LEU A 62 0.81 -10.32 6.86
C LEU A 62 0.45 -10.04 5.39
N ILE A 63 0.73 -8.83 4.89
CA ILE A 63 0.46 -8.47 3.49
C ILE A 63 1.40 -9.23 2.55
N GLU A 64 2.68 -9.35 2.89
CA GLU A 64 3.64 -10.13 2.11
C GLU A 64 3.25 -11.61 2.03
N ASN A 65 2.82 -12.20 3.14
CA ASN A 65 2.34 -13.58 3.17
C ASN A 65 1.12 -13.75 2.27
N TYR A 66 0.16 -12.82 2.32
CA TYR A 66 -1.01 -12.82 1.45
C TYR A 66 -0.61 -12.74 -0.04
N PHE A 67 0.32 -11.86 -0.41
CA PHE A 67 0.80 -11.76 -1.80
C PHE A 67 1.58 -12.99 -2.27
N ARG A 68 2.22 -13.75 -1.37
CA ARG A 68 2.84 -15.02 -1.71
C ARG A 68 1.81 -16.11 -2.02
N THR A 69 0.63 -16.08 -1.41
CA THR A 69 -0.43 -17.09 -1.62
C THR A 69 -1.37 -16.73 -2.75
N GLU A 70 -1.81 -15.47 -2.80
CA GLU A 70 -2.84 -15.00 -3.74
C GLU A 70 -2.26 -14.22 -4.94
N GLY A 71 -0.99 -13.83 -4.88
CA GLY A 71 -0.38 -12.95 -5.87
C GLY A 71 -0.73 -11.46 -5.67
N LEU A 72 -0.18 -10.64 -6.56
CA LEU A 72 -0.45 -9.20 -6.59
C LEU A 72 -1.64 -8.90 -7.50
N ASN A 73 -2.59 -8.10 -7.00
CA ASN A 73 -3.82 -7.80 -7.72
C ASN A 73 -3.76 -6.43 -8.43
N HIS A 74 -3.01 -5.47 -7.86
CA HIS A 74 -3.01 -4.08 -8.30
C HIS A 74 -1.58 -3.56 -8.55
N ARG A 75 -0.90 -4.16 -9.52
CA ARG A 75 0.51 -3.88 -9.87
C ARG A 75 0.71 -2.41 -10.25
N GLU A 76 -0.27 -1.81 -10.92
CA GLU A 76 -0.30 -0.40 -11.33
C GLU A 76 -0.15 0.57 -10.14
N LEU A 77 -0.63 0.20 -8.95
CA LEU A 77 -0.51 1.03 -7.74
C LEU A 77 0.92 1.06 -7.21
N LEU A 78 1.66 -0.05 -7.36
CA LEU A 78 3.11 -0.07 -7.09
C LEU A 78 3.91 0.65 -8.17
N GLU A 79 3.51 0.53 -9.44
CA GLU A 79 4.16 1.20 -10.58
C GLU A 79 4.03 2.73 -10.55
N ARG A 80 2.92 3.26 -10.01
CA ARG A 80 2.83 4.71 -9.74
C ARG A 80 3.60 5.09 -8.47
N THR A 81 3.58 4.25 -7.43
CA THR A 81 4.25 4.52 -6.15
C THR A 81 5.76 4.61 -6.31
N ILE A 82 6.37 3.73 -7.12
CA ILE A 82 7.83 3.77 -7.35
C ILE A 82 8.33 5.07 -7.99
N LYS A 83 7.44 5.91 -8.56
CA LYS A 83 7.79 7.21 -9.15
C LYS A 83 7.88 8.34 -8.12
N GLN A 84 7.41 8.12 -6.89
CA GLN A 84 7.48 9.10 -5.81
C GLN A 84 8.89 9.16 -5.20
N GLU A 85 9.11 10.07 -4.24
CA GLU A 85 10.25 10.07 -3.34
C GLU A 85 10.13 8.88 -2.39
N LEU A 86 11.15 8.00 -2.40
CA LEU A 86 11.20 6.77 -1.62
C LEU A 86 12.67 6.43 -1.32
N PRO A 87 12.97 5.81 -0.16
CA PRO A 87 14.27 5.21 0.10
C PRO A 87 14.61 4.13 -0.94
N GLU A 88 15.89 3.97 -1.28
CA GLU A 88 16.30 3.03 -2.33
C GLU A 88 15.93 1.58 -1.98
N GLU A 89 16.00 1.19 -0.71
CA GLU A 89 15.57 -0.13 -0.24
C GLU A 89 14.10 -0.44 -0.58
N ILE A 90 13.22 0.57 -0.48
CA ILE A 90 11.80 0.42 -0.81
C ILE A 90 11.62 0.36 -2.33
N ARG A 91 12.39 1.15 -3.09
CA ARG A 91 12.36 1.08 -4.57
C ARG A 91 12.82 -0.29 -5.06
N GLU A 92 13.93 -0.81 -4.56
CA GLU A 92 14.44 -2.14 -4.89
C GLU A 92 13.43 -3.22 -4.53
N TYR A 93 12.81 -3.12 -3.36
CA TYR A 93 11.74 -4.00 -2.95
C TYR A 93 10.56 -4.01 -3.94
N ILE A 94 10.04 -2.83 -4.32
CA ILE A 94 8.96 -2.70 -5.31
C ILE A 94 9.39 -3.32 -6.64
N ARG A 95 10.61 -3.04 -7.14
CA ARG A 95 11.12 -3.63 -8.39
C ARG A 95 11.17 -5.16 -8.31
N ASN A 96 11.59 -5.72 -7.18
CA ASN A 96 11.68 -7.17 -7.01
C ASN A 96 10.30 -7.83 -6.99
N ILE A 97 9.30 -7.19 -6.39
CA ILE A 97 7.91 -7.66 -6.41
C ILE A 97 7.31 -7.56 -7.81
N LEU A 98 7.51 -6.44 -8.51
CA LEU A 98 7.00 -6.25 -9.88
C LEU A 98 7.68 -7.19 -10.91
N LYS A 99 8.84 -7.76 -10.61
CA LYS A 99 9.50 -8.78 -11.46
C LYS A 99 8.94 -10.18 -11.26
N GLN A 100 8.30 -10.47 -10.13
CA GLN A 100 7.70 -11.78 -9.89
C GLN A 100 6.50 -11.92 -10.84
N LYS A 101 6.56 -12.92 -11.72
CA LYS A 101 5.47 -13.24 -12.66
C LYS A 101 4.26 -13.70 -11.84
N SER A 102 3.11 -13.10 -12.10
CA SER A 102 1.82 -13.70 -11.74
C SER A 102 1.72 -15.03 -12.49
N SER A 103 1.84 -16.15 -11.76
CA SER A 103 1.64 -17.51 -12.29
C SER A 103 0.18 -17.78 -12.60
#